data_AF-A0A8J7CHV5-F1
#
_entry.id   AF-A0A8J7CHV5-F1
#
_cell.length_a   1.000
_cell.length_b   1.000
_cell.length_c   1.000
_cell.angle_alpha   90.00
_cell.angle_beta   90.00
_cell.angle_gamma   90.00
#
_symmetry.space_group_name_H-M   'P 1'
#
loop_
_entity.id
_entity.type
_entity.pdbx_description
1 polymer ?
#
loop_
_entity_poly.entity_id
_entity_poly.type
_entity_poly.pdbx_seq_one_letter_code
_entity_poly.pdbx_strand_id
1 'polypeptide(L)'
;MKFYDLIWLIPILPLLGALINGLVSNRLGLKKSVTNAVAIAGSGLAWLLGWAAIVQWALELGIHNTHIVSLFSWFQGGSLRILDGSVAEVDVAASFQLDPVSALMVAFVTFVGFLIHVYSIGYMHDESDRAYARYFSYLNLFMFSMLVLVLGSNMAVMFVGWEGVGLCSYLLIGFYFEKEWCAAAGMKAFVVNRIGDWGFLLAIFATFMVFGTLEFTEIFPQAAAHPDIYAAAATVIGLLLFVGAIGKSAQIPLYVWLPDAMAGPTPVSALIHAATMVTAGVYMVVRCNVIYR
;
A
#
# COMPACT_ATOMS: atom_id res chain seq x y z
N MET A 1 3.44 -9.22 -26.07
CA MET A 1 2.82 -9.35 -24.72
C MET A 1 2.70 -7.95 -24.16
N LYS A 2 1.54 -7.60 -23.59
CA LYS A 2 1.32 -6.28 -22.99
C LYS A 2 1.69 -6.36 -21.51
N PHE A 3 2.79 -5.73 -21.14
CA PHE A 3 3.28 -5.66 -19.76
C PHE A 3 2.29 -4.95 -18.83
N TYR A 4 1.51 -3.99 -19.33
CA TYR A 4 0.47 -3.34 -18.54
C TYR A 4 -0.72 -4.26 -18.20
N ASP A 5 -0.99 -5.31 -19.00
CA ASP A 5 -1.97 -6.35 -18.64
C ASP A 5 -1.43 -7.28 -17.52
N LEU A 6 -0.13 -7.20 -17.23
CA LEU A 6 0.57 -8.01 -16.23
C LEU A 6 0.92 -7.23 -14.95
N ILE A 7 0.31 -6.05 -14.72
CA ILE A 7 0.58 -5.21 -13.54
C ILE A 7 0.35 -5.95 -12.22
N TRP A 8 -0.48 -6.99 -12.22
CA TRP A 8 -0.73 -7.84 -11.06
C TRP A 8 0.48 -8.66 -10.63
N LEU A 9 1.43 -8.93 -11.53
CA LEU A 9 2.69 -9.60 -11.17
C LEU A 9 3.62 -8.68 -10.37
N ILE A 10 3.53 -7.37 -10.54
CA ILE A 10 4.40 -6.39 -9.86
C ILE A 10 4.34 -6.55 -8.32
N PRO A 11 3.16 -6.59 -7.65
CA PRO A 11 3.07 -6.90 -6.22
C PRO A 11 3.35 -8.38 -5.91
N ILE A 12 3.01 -9.33 -6.79
CA ILE A 12 3.18 -10.76 -6.51
C ILE A 12 4.67 -11.17 -6.44
N LEU A 13 5.54 -10.56 -7.24
CA LEU A 13 6.98 -10.84 -7.22
C LEU A 13 7.63 -10.63 -5.83
N PRO A 14 7.48 -9.47 -5.16
CA PRO A 14 7.96 -9.30 -3.80
C PRO A 14 7.19 -10.16 -2.80
N LEU A 15 5.88 -10.44 -3.01
CA LEU A 15 5.16 -11.38 -2.15
C LEU A 15 5.79 -12.79 -2.16
N LEU A 16 6.12 -13.31 -3.35
CA LEU A 16 6.82 -14.59 -3.47
C LEU A 16 8.19 -14.54 -2.77
N GLY A 17 8.93 -13.44 -2.94
CA GLY A 17 10.18 -13.23 -2.21
C GLY A 17 9.98 -13.21 -0.69
N ALA A 18 8.90 -12.61 -0.19
CA ALA A 18 8.55 -12.59 1.22
C ALA A 18 8.22 -13.98 1.75
N LEU A 19 7.41 -14.74 1.01
CA LEU A 19 6.99 -16.10 1.38
C LEU A 19 8.17 -17.07 1.39
N ILE A 20 9.02 -17.05 0.35
CA ILE A 20 10.20 -17.92 0.27
C ILE A 20 11.16 -17.59 1.42
N ASN A 21 11.49 -16.31 1.63
CA ASN A 21 12.42 -15.95 2.71
C ASN A 21 11.82 -16.20 4.11
N GLY A 22 10.52 -15.97 4.29
CA GLY A 22 9.85 -16.12 5.59
C GLY A 22 9.55 -17.56 5.97
N LEU A 23 9.09 -18.39 5.03
CA LEU A 23 8.67 -19.77 5.30
C LEU A 23 9.79 -20.78 5.07
N VAL A 24 10.70 -20.52 4.13
CA VAL A 24 11.79 -21.45 3.77
C VAL A 24 13.11 -20.98 4.37
N SER A 25 13.61 -19.80 3.97
CA SER A 25 14.95 -19.35 4.39
C SER A 25 15.07 -19.15 5.90
N ASN A 26 14.07 -18.54 6.53
CA ASN A 26 14.04 -18.32 7.98
C ASN A 26 13.87 -19.63 8.77
N ARG A 27 12.94 -20.51 8.37
CA ARG A 27 12.70 -21.79 9.08
C ARG A 27 13.88 -22.75 8.96
N LEU A 28 14.46 -22.87 7.76
CA LEU A 28 15.57 -23.79 7.49
C LEU A 28 16.94 -23.18 7.82
N GLY A 29 17.02 -21.88 8.09
CA GLY A 29 18.29 -21.18 8.33
C GLY A 29 19.22 -21.22 7.11
N LEU A 30 18.66 -20.93 5.93
CA LEU A 30 19.45 -20.93 4.69
C LEU A 30 20.50 -19.80 4.70
N LYS A 31 21.61 -20.05 3.99
CA LYS A 31 22.69 -19.08 3.85
C LYS A 31 22.17 -17.74 3.30
N LYS A 32 22.75 -16.63 3.78
CA LYS A 32 22.41 -15.26 3.35
C LYS A 32 22.43 -15.07 1.83
N SER A 33 23.31 -15.76 1.11
CA SER A 33 23.37 -15.70 -0.35
C SER A 33 22.05 -16.10 -1.03
N VAL A 34 21.35 -17.10 -0.50
CA VAL A 34 20.05 -17.54 -1.01
C VAL A 34 18.98 -16.51 -0.69
N THR A 35 18.95 -16.05 0.56
CA THR A 35 18.02 -14.99 1.01
C THR A 35 18.15 -13.73 0.16
N ASN A 36 19.38 -13.32 -0.14
CA ASN A 36 19.69 -12.17 -0.99
C ASN A 36 19.22 -12.37 -2.42
N ALA A 37 19.53 -13.52 -3.03
CA ALA A 37 19.09 -13.81 -4.39
C ALA A 37 17.56 -13.72 -4.51
N VAL A 38 16.84 -14.31 -3.56
CA VAL A 38 15.36 -14.26 -3.51
C VAL A 38 14.84 -12.85 -3.28
N ALA A 39 15.43 -12.09 -2.35
CA ALA A 39 14.99 -10.74 -2.02
C ALA A 39 15.21 -9.75 -3.17
N ILE A 40 16.39 -9.82 -3.79
CA ILE A 40 16.79 -8.95 -4.90
C ILE A 40 16.06 -9.35 -6.19
N ALA A 41 15.80 -10.64 -6.41
CA ALA A 41 14.98 -11.07 -7.53
C ALA A 41 13.53 -10.56 -7.38
N GLY A 42 12.92 -10.69 -6.20
CA GLY A 42 11.55 -10.22 -5.96
C GLY A 42 11.40 -8.71 -6.20
N SER A 43 12.25 -7.89 -5.56
CA SER A 43 12.22 -6.43 -5.70
C SER A 43 12.71 -5.94 -7.08
N GLY A 44 13.77 -6.54 -7.62
CA GLY A 44 14.36 -6.16 -8.90
C GLY A 44 13.49 -6.51 -10.10
N LEU A 45 12.87 -7.69 -10.12
CA LEU A 45 11.92 -8.05 -11.18
C LEU A 45 10.67 -7.18 -11.13
N ALA A 46 10.17 -6.83 -9.93
CA ALA A 46 9.06 -5.91 -9.78
C ALA A 46 9.41 -4.51 -10.32
N TRP A 47 10.62 -4.04 -10.08
CA TRP A 47 11.13 -2.79 -10.65
C TRP A 47 11.19 -2.83 -12.18
N LEU A 48 11.83 -3.85 -12.76
CA LEU A 48 11.93 -3.99 -14.21
C LEU A 48 10.55 -4.11 -14.88
N LEU A 49 9.67 -4.93 -14.32
CA LEU A 49 8.31 -5.11 -14.85
C LEU A 49 7.46 -3.85 -14.68
N GLY A 50 7.56 -3.17 -13.55
CA GLY A 50 6.85 -1.91 -13.29
C GLY A 50 7.22 -0.84 -14.30
N TRP A 51 8.51 -0.65 -14.58
CA TRP A 51 8.96 0.29 -15.61
C TRP A 51 8.55 -0.13 -17.02
N ALA A 52 8.66 -1.42 -17.36
CA ALA A 52 8.21 -1.92 -18.65
C ALA A 52 6.69 -1.69 -18.86
N ALA A 53 5.88 -1.95 -17.84
CA ALA A 53 4.44 -1.72 -17.86
C ALA A 53 4.09 -0.23 -18.02
N ILE A 54 4.75 0.65 -17.26
CA ILE A 54 4.52 2.11 -17.32
C ILE A 54 4.90 2.66 -18.68
N VAL A 55 6.08 2.30 -19.22
CA VAL A 55 6.54 2.79 -20.52
C VAL A 55 5.62 2.31 -21.63
N GLN A 56 5.24 1.03 -21.63
CA GLN A 56 4.35 0.49 -22.66
C GLN A 56 2.94 1.10 -22.58
N TRP A 57 2.39 1.28 -21.37
CA TRP A 57 1.10 1.94 -21.15
C TRP A 57 1.13 3.39 -21.67
N ALA A 58 2.19 4.15 -21.34
CA ALA A 58 2.32 5.54 -21.78
C ALA A 58 2.44 5.68 -23.30
N LEU A 59 3.11 4.74 -23.98
CA LEU A 59 3.29 4.75 -25.43
C LEU A 59 2.05 4.26 -26.20
N GLU A 60 1.38 3.21 -25.73
CA GLU A 60 0.26 2.58 -26.46
C GLU A 60 -1.09 3.20 -26.12
N LEU A 61 -1.35 3.49 -24.84
CA LEU A 61 -2.63 4.00 -24.36
C LEU A 61 -2.58 5.51 -24.15
N GLY A 62 -1.40 6.10 -23.94
CA GLY A 62 -1.26 7.52 -23.64
C GLY A 62 -1.42 7.82 -22.15
N ILE A 63 -0.67 8.82 -21.67
CA ILE A 63 -0.50 9.08 -20.24
C ILE A 63 -1.83 9.39 -19.52
N HIS A 64 -2.84 9.94 -20.21
CA HIS A 64 -4.09 10.32 -19.56
C HIS A 64 -5.11 9.18 -19.42
N ASN A 65 -4.84 7.99 -19.95
CA ASN A 65 -5.81 6.90 -19.97
C ASN A 65 -5.63 5.95 -18.78
N THR A 66 -6.76 5.53 -18.21
CA THR A 66 -6.78 4.57 -17.11
C THR A 66 -6.85 3.15 -17.67
N HIS A 67 -6.03 2.24 -17.16
CA HIS A 67 -6.06 0.82 -17.49
C HIS A 67 -6.34 0.00 -16.23
N ILE A 68 -7.36 -0.86 -16.28
CA ILE A 68 -7.79 -1.69 -15.14
C ILE A 68 -7.66 -3.16 -15.50
N VAL A 69 -7.02 -3.92 -14.62
CA VAL A 69 -6.91 -5.38 -14.66
C VAL A 69 -7.69 -5.96 -13.50
N SER A 70 -8.83 -6.58 -13.79
CA SER A 70 -9.63 -7.32 -12.81
C SER A 70 -9.05 -8.73 -12.61
N LEU A 71 -8.84 -9.13 -11.36
CA LEU A 71 -8.28 -10.45 -11.02
C LEU A 71 -9.39 -11.46 -10.72
N PHE A 72 -10.28 -11.10 -9.80
CA PHE A 72 -11.44 -11.89 -9.40
C PHE A 72 -12.46 -10.97 -8.70
N SER A 73 -13.73 -11.38 -8.66
CA SER A 73 -14.72 -10.72 -7.80
C SER A 73 -14.46 -11.10 -6.34
N TRP A 74 -14.25 -10.11 -5.48
CA TRP A 74 -13.85 -10.33 -4.10
C TRP A 74 -15.07 -10.46 -3.18
N PHE A 75 -15.99 -9.51 -3.26
CA PHE A 75 -17.28 -9.59 -2.61
C PHE A 75 -18.36 -9.44 -3.66
N GLN A 76 -19.15 -10.50 -3.83
CA GLN A 76 -20.28 -10.50 -4.75
C GLN A 76 -21.54 -10.92 -3.99
N GLY A 77 -22.52 -10.02 -3.98
CA GLY A 77 -23.86 -10.31 -3.48
C GLY A 77 -24.20 -9.66 -2.15
N GLY A 78 -25.50 -9.64 -1.88
CA GLY A 78 -26.09 -8.79 -0.87
C GLY A 78 -26.49 -7.44 -1.47
N SER A 79 -27.54 -6.87 -0.91
CA SER A 79 -28.01 -5.55 -1.30
C SER A 79 -28.24 -4.70 -0.06
N LEU A 80 -27.82 -3.44 -0.15
CA LEU A 80 -27.90 -2.49 0.95
C LEU A 80 -28.68 -1.28 0.49
N ARG A 81 -29.56 -0.81 1.37
CA ARG A 81 -30.26 0.45 1.14
C ARG A 81 -29.32 1.61 1.45
N ILE A 82 -29.00 2.41 0.44
CA ILE A 82 -28.09 3.55 0.58
C ILE A 82 -28.86 4.82 1.00
N LEU A 83 -28.15 5.93 1.22
CA LEU A 83 -28.71 7.14 1.83
C LEU A 83 -29.80 7.82 1.00
N ASP A 84 -29.78 7.69 -0.33
CA ASP A 84 -30.82 8.22 -1.21
C ASP A 84 -32.10 7.35 -1.21
N GLY A 85 -32.08 6.22 -0.49
CA GLY A 85 -33.20 5.28 -0.36
C GLY A 85 -33.24 4.20 -1.44
N SER A 86 -32.37 4.25 -2.45
CA SER A 86 -32.17 3.20 -3.45
C SER A 86 -31.44 1.99 -2.86
N VAL A 87 -31.43 0.90 -3.62
CA VAL A 87 -30.80 -0.37 -3.22
C VAL A 87 -29.57 -0.57 -4.10
N ALA A 88 -28.40 -0.57 -3.49
CA ALA A 88 -27.13 -0.87 -4.16
C ALA A 88 -26.73 -2.32 -3.91
N GLU A 89 -26.31 -3.01 -4.96
CA GLU A 89 -25.70 -4.33 -4.85
C GLU A 89 -24.25 -4.18 -4.39
N VAL A 90 -23.82 -5.05 -3.47
CA VAL A 90 -22.42 -5.08 -3.05
C VAL A 90 -21.64 -5.90 -4.07
N ASP A 91 -20.94 -5.21 -4.97
CA ASP A 91 -19.96 -5.80 -5.89
C ASP A 91 -18.61 -5.07 -5.71
N VAL A 92 -17.61 -5.79 -5.22
CA VAL A 92 -16.26 -5.28 -5.03
C VAL A 92 -15.30 -6.25 -5.72
N ALA A 93 -14.63 -5.78 -6.76
CA ALA A 93 -13.64 -6.57 -7.47
C ALA A 93 -12.24 -6.40 -6.86
N ALA A 94 -11.47 -7.48 -6.82
CA ALA A 94 -10.03 -7.38 -6.59
C ALA A 94 -9.37 -6.99 -7.93
N SER A 95 -9.24 -5.68 -8.17
CA SER A 95 -8.68 -5.15 -9.42
C SER A 95 -7.54 -4.18 -9.18
N PHE A 96 -6.64 -4.11 -10.15
CA PHE A 96 -5.55 -3.15 -10.17
C PHE A 96 -5.73 -2.12 -11.29
N GLN A 97 -5.38 -0.88 -10.99
CA GLN A 97 -5.53 0.29 -11.84
C GLN A 97 -4.18 0.97 -12.07
N LEU A 98 -3.80 1.06 -13.34
CA LEU A 98 -2.66 1.84 -13.84
C LEU A 98 -3.17 3.15 -14.50
N ASP A 99 -2.74 4.28 -13.95
CA ASP A 99 -3.03 5.64 -14.41
C ASP A 99 -1.84 6.56 -14.06
N PRO A 100 -1.85 7.88 -14.35
CA PRO A 100 -0.72 8.76 -14.05
C PRO A 100 -0.21 8.69 -12.61
N VAL A 101 -1.13 8.65 -11.64
CA VAL A 101 -0.80 8.76 -10.21
C VAL A 101 -0.25 7.43 -9.72
N SER A 102 -0.87 6.30 -10.09
CA SER A 102 -0.35 4.99 -9.73
C SER A 102 0.94 4.66 -10.47
N ALA A 103 1.10 5.07 -11.73
CA ALA A 103 2.35 4.90 -12.49
C ALA A 103 3.52 5.61 -11.80
N LEU A 104 3.35 6.87 -11.39
CA LEU A 104 4.37 7.61 -10.65
C LEU A 104 4.76 6.89 -9.35
N MET A 105 3.76 6.46 -8.58
CA MET A 105 4.02 5.78 -7.31
C MET A 105 4.65 4.40 -7.49
N VAL A 106 4.22 3.61 -8.48
CA VAL A 106 4.83 2.31 -8.80
C VAL A 106 6.30 2.49 -9.19
N ALA A 107 6.61 3.47 -10.06
CA ALA A 107 8.00 3.78 -10.43
C ALA A 107 8.84 4.13 -9.20
N PHE A 108 8.33 4.97 -8.30
CA PHE A 108 9.05 5.42 -7.11
C PHE A 108 9.23 4.30 -6.08
N VAL A 109 8.16 3.59 -5.73
CA VAL A 109 8.16 2.50 -4.74
C VAL A 109 9.06 1.36 -5.18
N THR A 110 8.99 0.95 -6.45
CA THR A 110 9.83 -0.16 -6.93
C THR A 110 11.30 0.25 -7.07
N PHE A 111 11.59 1.45 -7.57
CA PHE A 111 12.97 1.92 -7.74
C PHE A 111 13.66 2.15 -6.40
N VAL A 112 13.08 3.00 -5.54
CA VAL A 112 13.67 3.30 -4.22
C VAL A 112 13.67 2.05 -3.34
N GLY A 113 12.60 1.27 -3.39
CA GLY A 113 12.53 0.01 -2.67
C GLY A 113 13.61 -0.98 -3.10
N PHE A 114 13.91 -1.11 -4.39
CA PHE A 114 15.02 -1.94 -4.88
C PHE A 114 16.38 -1.46 -4.36
N LEU A 115 16.65 -0.14 -4.41
CA LEU A 115 17.89 0.42 -3.86
C LEU A 115 18.05 0.14 -2.36
N ILE A 116 16.96 0.21 -1.60
CA ILE A 116 16.94 -0.12 -0.17
C ILE A 116 17.23 -1.62 0.04
N HIS A 117 16.72 -2.50 -0.81
CA HIS A 117 17.05 -3.92 -0.74
C HIS A 117 18.55 -4.15 -0.97
N VAL A 118 19.13 -3.51 -1.99
CA VAL A 118 20.58 -3.59 -2.27
C VAL A 118 21.41 -3.05 -1.10
N TYR A 119 21.05 -1.88 -0.57
CA TYR A 119 21.74 -1.29 0.58
C TYR A 119 21.65 -2.18 1.84
N SER A 120 20.50 -2.82 2.05
CA SER A 120 20.28 -3.70 3.20
C SER A 120 21.18 -4.94 3.20
N ILE A 121 21.72 -5.36 2.04
CA ILE A 121 22.63 -6.51 1.98
C ILE A 121 23.87 -6.26 2.84
N GLY A 122 24.48 -5.09 2.68
CA GLY A 122 25.67 -4.69 3.42
C GLY A 122 25.35 -4.31 4.86
N TYR A 123 24.27 -3.56 5.07
CA TYR A 123 23.89 -3.08 6.41
C TYR A 123 23.54 -4.23 7.37
N MET A 124 22.79 -5.24 6.90
CA MET A 124 22.35 -6.35 7.73
C MET A 124 23.37 -7.52 7.74
N HIS A 125 24.58 -7.32 7.20
CA HIS A 125 25.54 -8.41 7.00
C HIS A 125 25.90 -9.15 8.29
N ASP A 126 25.93 -8.47 9.44
CA ASP A 126 26.38 -9.06 10.70
C ASP A 126 25.27 -9.77 11.48
N GLU A 127 24.03 -9.69 11.01
CA GLU A 127 22.89 -10.37 11.61
C GLU A 127 22.96 -11.90 11.42
N SER A 128 22.32 -12.68 12.30
CA SER A 128 22.22 -14.13 12.08
C SER A 128 21.46 -14.47 10.79
N ASP A 129 21.75 -15.61 10.17
CA ASP A 129 21.08 -16.07 8.93
C ASP A 129 19.54 -16.07 9.05
N ARG A 130 19.01 -16.43 10.22
CA ARG A 130 17.57 -16.39 10.51
C ARG A 130 17.02 -14.98 10.61
N ALA A 131 17.67 -14.11 11.37
CA ALA A 131 17.26 -12.71 11.51
C ALA A 131 17.32 -11.98 10.15
N TYR A 132 18.34 -12.29 9.36
CA TYR A 132 18.52 -11.78 8.00
C TYR A 132 17.38 -12.20 7.06
N ALA A 133 17.01 -13.49 7.07
CA ALA A 133 15.87 -14.00 6.29
C ALA A 133 14.54 -13.37 6.72
N ARG A 134 14.33 -13.20 8.03
CA ARG A 134 13.16 -12.51 8.59
C ARG A 134 13.08 -11.06 8.11
N TYR A 135 14.19 -10.33 8.19
CA TYR A 135 14.28 -8.94 7.74
C TYR A 135 13.89 -8.78 6.27
N PHE A 136 14.50 -9.55 5.36
CA PHE A 136 14.19 -9.46 3.94
C PHE A 136 12.79 -9.98 3.59
N SER A 137 12.24 -10.91 4.38
CA SER A 137 10.85 -11.31 4.26
C SER A 137 9.91 -10.13 4.55
N TYR A 138 10.13 -9.41 5.65
CA TYR A 138 9.35 -8.23 6.01
C TYR A 138 9.52 -7.08 5.01
N LEU A 139 10.74 -6.85 4.51
CA LEU A 139 11.02 -5.80 3.52
C LEU A 139 10.28 -6.04 2.19
N ASN A 140 10.28 -7.28 1.72
CA ASN A 140 9.52 -7.70 0.54
C ASN A 140 8.01 -7.63 0.79
N LEU A 141 7.53 -8.08 1.96
CA LEU A 141 6.11 -8.01 2.30
C LEU A 141 5.63 -6.56 2.34
N PHE A 142 6.47 -5.66 2.86
CA PHE A 142 6.21 -4.23 2.86
C PHE A 142 6.07 -3.70 1.44
N MET A 143 6.98 -4.05 0.54
CA MET A 143 6.92 -3.65 -0.88
C MET A 143 5.65 -4.18 -1.55
N PHE A 144 5.28 -5.43 -1.31
CA PHE A 144 4.01 -6.00 -1.76
C PHE A 144 2.81 -5.18 -1.28
N SER A 145 2.71 -4.91 0.03
CA SER A 145 1.57 -4.17 0.59
C SER A 145 1.48 -2.75 0.03
N MET A 146 2.61 -2.06 -0.12
CA MET A 146 2.64 -0.73 -0.74
C MET A 146 2.21 -0.78 -2.21
N LEU A 147 2.61 -1.81 -2.96
CA LEU A 147 2.21 -1.97 -4.36
C LEU A 147 0.72 -2.27 -4.50
N VAL A 148 0.14 -3.11 -3.62
CA VAL A 148 -1.32 -3.33 -3.56
C VAL A 148 -2.05 -2.03 -3.27
N LEU A 149 -1.53 -1.21 -2.35
CA LEU A 149 -2.11 0.09 -1.99
C LEU A 149 -2.20 1.02 -3.21
N VAL A 150 -1.09 1.18 -3.93
CA VAL A 150 -1.00 2.16 -5.03
C VAL A 150 -1.60 1.68 -6.34
N LEU A 151 -1.76 0.36 -6.50
CA LEU A 151 -2.41 -0.22 -7.66
C LEU A 151 -3.90 -0.46 -7.43
N GLY A 152 -4.47 -0.32 -6.23
CA GLY A 152 -5.90 -0.56 -6.02
C GLY A 152 -6.81 0.27 -6.95
N SER A 153 -7.79 -0.40 -7.59
CA SER A 153 -8.84 0.28 -8.39
C SER A 153 -9.98 0.85 -7.56
N ASN A 154 -10.10 0.39 -6.31
CA ASN A 154 -11.14 0.79 -5.38
C ASN A 154 -10.60 1.01 -3.98
N MET A 155 -11.40 1.67 -3.14
CA MET A 155 -11.03 1.97 -1.76
C MET A 155 -10.78 0.72 -0.91
N ALA A 156 -11.48 -0.39 -1.20
CA ALA A 156 -11.33 -1.64 -0.45
C ALA A 156 -9.96 -2.29 -0.68
N VAL A 157 -9.52 -2.45 -1.93
CA VAL A 157 -8.18 -2.97 -2.27
C VAL A 157 -7.09 -2.03 -1.75
N MET A 158 -7.28 -0.72 -1.88
CA MET A 158 -6.36 0.27 -1.30
C MET A 158 -6.24 0.09 0.22
N PHE A 159 -7.34 -0.17 0.92
CA PHE A 159 -7.35 -0.43 2.37
C PHE A 159 -6.64 -1.72 2.75
N VAL A 160 -6.71 -2.78 1.94
CA VAL A 160 -5.89 -3.99 2.15
C VAL A 160 -4.40 -3.68 2.12
N GLY A 161 -3.95 -2.91 1.12
CA GLY A 161 -2.56 -2.46 1.05
C GLY A 161 -2.18 -1.56 2.23
N TRP A 162 -3.09 -0.67 2.63
CA TRP A 162 -2.95 0.25 3.77
C TRP A 162 -2.70 -0.45 5.09
N GLU A 163 -3.51 -1.47 5.38
CA GLU A 163 -3.37 -2.35 6.53
C GLU A 163 -2.07 -3.15 6.46
N GLY A 164 -1.74 -3.70 5.29
CA GLY A 164 -0.50 -4.44 5.05
C GLY A 164 0.74 -3.59 5.34
N VAL A 165 0.76 -2.32 4.91
CA VAL A 165 1.85 -1.37 5.21
C VAL A 165 1.93 -1.10 6.72
N GLY A 166 0.79 -1.02 7.43
CA GLY A 166 0.74 -0.89 8.89
C GLY A 166 1.31 -2.10 9.63
N LEU A 167 0.98 -3.30 9.18
CA LEU A 167 1.52 -4.54 9.74
C LEU A 167 3.03 -4.66 9.48
N CYS A 168 3.47 -4.40 8.25
CA CYS A 168 4.88 -4.53 7.91
C CYS A 168 5.75 -3.50 8.62
N SER A 169 5.27 -2.26 8.79
CA SER A 169 5.96 -1.25 9.60
C SER A 169 6.09 -1.66 11.07
N TYR A 170 5.04 -2.21 11.68
CA TYR A 170 5.11 -2.78 13.03
C TYR A 170 6.24 -3.83 13.15
N LEU A 171 6.27 -4.78 12.22
CA LEU A 171 7.26 -5.87 12.20
C LEU A 171 8.70 -5.36 11.98
N LEU A 172 8.88 -4.33 11.15
CA LEU A 172 10.20 -3.78 10.83
C LEU A 172 10.72 -2.81 11.90
N ILE A 173 9.87 -1.98 12.50
CA ILE A 173 10.24 -1.10 13.62
C ILE A 173 10.60 -1.97 14.84
N GLY A 174 9.76 -2.97 15.13
CA GLY A 174 9.99 -3.94 16.20
C GLY A 174 10.99 -5.04 15.85
N PHE A 175 11.82 -4.89 14.82
CA PHE A 175 12.69 -5.98 14.34
C PHE A 175 13.64 -6.51 15.43
N TYR A 176 14.20 -5.61 16.24
CA TYR A 176 15.01 -5.91 17.42
C TYR A 176 14.14 -6.12 18.67
N PHE A 177 13.12 -6.99 18.57
CA PHE A 177 12.10 -7.18 19.62
C PHE A 177 12.64 -7.62 20.99
N GLU A 178 13.86 -8.17 21.06
CA GLU A 178 14.51 -8.50 22.33
C GLU A 178 14.83 -7.25 23.17
N LYS A 179 14.95 -6.09 22.52
CA LYS A 179 15.04 -4.80 23.18
C LYS A 179 13.63 -4.29 23.43
N GLU A 180 13.22 -4.22 24.70
CA GLU A 180 11.87 -3.81 25.10
C GLU A 180 11.45 -2.46 24.47
N TRP A 181 12.37 -1.50 24.39
CA TRP A 181 12.09 -0.19 23.79
C TRP A 181 11.81 -0.26 22.27
N CYS A 182 12.43 -1.18 21.53
CA CYS A 182 12.15 -1.40 20.11
C CYS A 182 10.75 -2.03 19.92
N ALA A 183 10.40 -3.01 20.77
CA ALA A 183 9.08 -3.63 20.75
C ALA A 183 7.97 -2.61 21.10
N ALA A 184 8.21 -1.78 22.13
CA ALA A 184 7.30 -0.71 22.51
C ALA A 184 7.13 0.35 21.41
N ALA A 185 8.21 0.73 20.74
CA ALA A 185 8.17 1.65 19.60
C ALA A 185 7.35 1.09 18.43
N GLY A 186 7.54 -0.19 18.08
CA GLY A 186 6.73 -0.89 17.09
C GLY A 186 5.25 -0.88 17.46
N MET A 187 4.92 -1.25 18.70
CA MET A 187 3.54 -1.26 19.20
C MET A 187 2.90 0.14 19.17
N LYS A 188 3.63 1.17 19.59
CA LYS A 188 3.16 2.56 19.50
C LYS A 188 2.85 2.95 18.06
N ALA A 189 3.74 2.63 17.11
CA ALA A 189 3.48 2.86 15.70
C ALA A 189 2.23 2.13 15.22
N PHE A 190 2.06 0.86 15.57
CA PHE A 190 0.89 0.10 15.17
C PHE A 190 -0.42 0.71 15.72
N VAL A 191 -0.46 1.05 17.00
CA VAL A 191 -1.66 1.60 17.66
C VAL A 191 -2.02 2.98 17.12
N VAL A 192 -1.03 3.87 16.96
CA VAL A 192 -1.32 5.23 16.46
C VAL A 192 -1.77 5.21 15.00
N ASN A 193 -1.19 4.35 14.17
CA ASN A 193 -1.67 4.14 12.81
C ASN A 193 -3.09 3.56 12.80
N ARG A 194 -3.37 2.59 13.68
CA ARG A 194 -4.70 1.99 13.81
C ARG A 194 -5.79 3.02 14.09
N ILE A 195 -5.51 4.04 14.89
CA ILE A 195 -6.44 5.14 15.16
C ILE A 195 -6.77 5.90 13.87
N GLY A 196 -5.77 6.17 13.02
CA GLY A 196 -6.00 6.75 11.70
C GLY A 196 -6.77 5.81 10.76
N ASP A 197 -6.44 4.52 10.79
CA ASP A 197 -7.06 3.49 9.95
C ASP A 197 -8.59 3.41 10.17
N TRP A 198 -9.08 3.72 11.38
CA TRP A 198 -10.52 3.88 11.65
C TRP A 198 -11.17 5.00 10.84
N GLY A 199 -10.48 6.13 10.64
CA GLY A 199 -10.97 7.22 9.80
C GLY A 199 -11.16 6.76 8.36
N PHE A 200 -10.16 6.07 7.81
CA PHE A 200 -10.28 5.53 6.45
C PHE A 200 -11.37 4.45 6.37
N LEU A 201 -11.47 3.54 7.34
CA LEU A 201 -12.53 2.52 7.36
C LEU A 201 -13.94 3.15 7.38
N LEU A 202 -14.15 4.17 8.21
CA LEU A 202 -15.41 4.92 8.23
C LEU A 202 -15.68 5.65 6.91
N ALA A 203 -14.64 6.18 6.26
CA ALA A 203 -14.77 6.79 4.95
C ALA A 203 -15.23 5.78 3.88
N ILE A 204 -14.74 4.54 3.92
CA ILE A 204 -15.18 3.47 3.01
C ILE A 204 -16.68 3.22 3.17
N PHE A 205 -17.15 3.05 4.42
CA PHE A 205 -18.57 2.86 4.69
C PHE A 205 -19.41 4.07 4.26
N ALA A 206 -18.97 5.28 4.58
CA ALA A 206 -19.65 6.51 4.18
C ALA A 206 -19.73 6.64 2.66
N THR A 207 -18.64 6.31 1.95
CA THR A 207 -18.58 6.35 0.48
C THR A 207 -19.56 5.37 -0.13
N PHE A 208 -19.58 4.12 0.34
CA PHE A 208 -20.53 3.13 -0.13
C PHE A 208 -21.98 3.55 0.15
N MET A 209 -22.26 4.11 1.33
CA MET A 209 -23.61 4.59 1.69
C MET A 209 -24.07 5.81 0.87
N VAL A 210 -23.15 6.55 0.24
CA VAL A 210 -23.47 7.72 -0.59
C VAL A 210 -23.53 7.36 -2.08
N PHE A 211 -22.58 6.58 -2.58
CA PHE A 211 -22.42 6.31 -4.01
C PHE A 211 -22.86 4.90 -4.44
N GLY A 212 -23.09 3.98 -3.48
CA GLY A 212 -23.45 2.58 -3.76
C GLY A 212 -22.32 1.72 -4.33
N THR A 213 -21.09 2.26 -4.43
CA THR A 213 -19.92 1.60 -5.02
C THR A 213 -18.64 2.07 -4.33
N LEU A 214 -17.58 1.28 -4.45
CA LEU A 214 -16.22 1.63 -3.97
C LEU A 214 -15.23 1.88 -5.10
N GLU A 215 -15.63 1.68 -6.36
CA GLU A 215 -14.77 1.83 -7.54
C GLU A 215 -14.51 3.31 -7.87
N PHE A 216 -13.23 3.68 -7.99
CA PHE A 216 -12.85 5.07 -8.24
C PHE A 216 -13.39 5.61 -9.56
N THR A 217 -13.47 4.76 -10.58
CA THR A 217 -13.98 5.11 -11.91
C THR A 217 -15.47 5.41 -11.93
N GLU A 218 -16.21 5.03 -10.89
CA GLU A 218 -17.64 5.31 -10.75
C GLU A 218 -17.88 6.47 -9.78
N ILE A 219 -17.18 6.50 -8.65
CA ILE A 219 -17.32 7.54 -7.62
C ILE A 219 -16.96 8.91 -8.20
N PHE A 220 -15.81 9.04 -8.87
CA PHE A 220 -15.29 10.35 -9.25
C PHE A 220 -16.13 11.06 -10.31
N PRO A 221 -16.58 10.40 -11.41
CA PRO A 221 -17.49 11.04 -12.35
C PRO A 221 -18.82 11.45 -11.71
N GLN A 222 -19.40 10.63 -10.84
CA GLN A 222 -20.65 10.94 -10.15
C GLN A 222 -20.51 12.17 -9.23
N ALA A 223 -19.46 12.21 -8.42
CA ALA A 223 -19.18 13.36 -7.54
C ALA A 223 -18.93 14.64 -8.35
N ALA A 224 -18.17 14.55 -9.45
CA ALA A 224 -17.84 15.70 -10.28
C ALA A 224 -19.04 16.23 -11.10
N ALA A 225 -19.99 15.37 -11.48
CA ALA A 225 -21.18 15.77 -12.22
C ALA A 225 -22.21 16.51 -11.35
N HIS A 226 -22.22 16.26 -10.04
CA HIS A 226 -23.22 16.79 -9.11
C HIS A 226 -22.59 17.35 -7.81
N PRO A 227 -21.68 18.34 -7.91
CA PRO A 227 -20.92 18.84 -6.76
C PRO A 227 -21.83 19.40 -5.66
N ASP A 228 -22.89 20.12 -6.02
CA ASP A 228 -23.82 20.72 -5.04
C ASP A 228 -24.61 19.67 -4.25
N ILE A 229 -24.92 18.53 -4.87
CA ILE A 229 -25.66 17.43 -4.23
C ILE A 229 -24.75 16.69 -3.25
N TYR A 230 -23.50 16.46 -3.64
CA TYR A 230 -22.57 15.67 -2.85
C TYR A 230 -21.70 16.49 -1.88
N ALA A 231 -21.72 17.83 -1.91
CA ALA A 231 -20.81 18.68 -1.13
C ALA A 231 -20.72 18.32 0.37
N ALA A 232 -21.87 18.13 1.04
CA ALA A 232 -21.91 17.75 2.45
C ALA A 232 -21.33 16.35 2.68
N ALA A 233 -21.70 15.38 1.85
CA ALA A 233 -21.21 14.00 1.94
C ALA A 233 -19.71 13.92 1.64
N ALA A 234 -19.25 14.62 0.59
CA ALA A 234 -17.85 14.72 0.19
C ALA A 234 -17.00 15.37 1.29
N THR A 235 -17.53 16.38 1.99
CA THR A 235 -16.85 16.98 3.17
C THR A 235 -16.66 15.94 4.28
N VAL A 236 -17.70 15.19 4.64
CA VAL A 236 -17.60 14.16 5.68
C VAL A 236 -16.63 13.05 5.27
N ILE A 237 -16.75 12.53 4.05
CA ILE A 237 -15.85 11.50 3.51
C ILE A 237 -14.41 12.01 3.47
N GLY A 238 -14.19 13.23 2.96
CA GLY A 238 -12.88 13.87 2.88
C GLY A 238 -12.24 14.05 4.24
N LEU A 239 -12.99 14.48 5.26
CA LEU A 239 -12.47 14.60 6.64
C LEU A 239 -12.09 13.22 7.22
N LEU A 240 -12.91 12.19 7.00
CA LEU A 240 -12.63 10.82 7.47
C LEU A 240 -11.39 10.23 6.78
N LEU A 241 -11.26 10.41 5.46
CA LEU A 241 -10.06 10.06 4.71
C LEU A 241 -8.84 10.82 5.25
N PHE A 242 -8.99 12.11 5.51
CA PHE A 242 -7.91 12.94 6.02
C PHE A 242 -7.43 12.50 7.41
N VAL A 243 -8.31 12.00 8.29
CA VAL A 243 -7.90 11.35 9.56
C VAL A 243 -7.01 10.14 9.29
N GLY A 244 -7.36 9.32 8.30
CA GLY A 244 -6.49 8.23 7.82
C GLY A 244 -5.12 8.74 7.36
N ALA A 245 -5.10 9.75 6.49
CA ALA A 245 -3.88 10.37 6.01
C ALA A 245 -3.02 10.92 7.16
N ILE A 246 -3.62 11.59 8.15
CA ILE A 246 -2.92 12.11 9.33
C ILE A 246 -2.18 10.99 10.07
N GLY A 247 -2.82 9.82 10.25
CA GLY A 247 -2.24 8.66 10.91
C GLY A 247 -1.00 8.12 10.18
N LYS A 248 -1.17 7.70 8.92
CA LYS A 248 -0.08 7.10 8.11
C LYS A 248 1.03 8.08 7.76
N SER A 249 0.69 9.33 7.53
CA SER A 249 1.66 10.39 7.17
C SER A 249 2.26 11.08 8.38
N ALA A 250 2.00 10.60 9.60
CA ALA A 250 2.52 11.16 10.85
C ALA A 250 2.33 12.68 10.96
N GLN A 251 1.12 13.15 10.67
CA GLN A 251 0.77 14.56 10.81
C GLN A 251 0.20 14.84 12.21
N ILE A 252 0.10 16.11 12.59
CA ILE A 252 -0.53 16.50 13.86
C ILE A 252 -2.01 16.07 13.84
N PRO A 253 -2.55 15.43 14.91
CA PRO A 253 -1.91 15.12 16.19
C PRO A 253 -1.29 13.71 16.30
N LEU A 254 -1.37 12.88 15.25
CA LEU A 254 -0.93 11.48 15.27
C LEU A 254 0.56 11.27 14.92
N TYR A 255 1.37 12.33 14.86
CA TYR A 255 2.80 12.25 14.50
C TYR A 255 3.67 11.48 15.51
N VAL A 256 3.16 11.25 16.73
CA VAL A 256 3.93 10.80 17.91
C VAL A 256 4.62 9.44 17.74
N TRP A 257 4.24 8.64 16.76
CA TRP A 257 4.91 7.36 16.47
C TRP A 257 6.18 7.51 15.64
N LEU A 258 6.32 8.60 14.87
CA LEU A 258 7.39 8.77 13.89
C LEU A 258 8.79 8.90 14.53
N PRO A 259 8.98 9.67 15.62
CA PRO A 259 10.30 9.75 16.25
C PRO A 259 10.78 8.40 16.79
N ASP A 260 9.87 7.61 17.34
CA ASP A 260 10.18 6.30 17.93
C ASP A 260 10.39 5.21 16.87
N ALA A 261 9.83 5.40 15.66
CA ALA A 261 10.01 4.47 14.54
C ALA A 261 11.49 4.31 14.12
N MET A 262 12.35 5.26 14.49
CA MET A 262 13.80 5.20 14.31
C MET A 262 14.48 4.08 15.13
N ALA A 263 13.72 3.36 15.97
CA ALA A 263 14.16 2.15 16.64
C ALA A 263 14.52 1.01 15.68
N GLY A 264 13.94 1.00 14.48
CA GLY A 264 14.22 0.00 13.45
C GLY A 264 15.60 0.19 12.78
N PRO A 265 16.07 -0.81 12.01
CA PRO A 265 17.27 -0.68 11.20
C PRO A 265 17.24 0.56 10.28
N THR A 266 18.38 1.22 10.05
CA THR A 266 18.44 2.43 9.19
C THR A 266 17.77 2.28 7.82
N PRO A 267 17.91 1.15 7.08
CA PRO A 267 17.22 1.00 5.80
C PRO A 267 15.68 0.96 5.92
N VAL A 268 15.14 0.53 7.07
CA VAL A 268 13.68 0.57 7.34
C VAL A 268 13.21 2.00 7.43
N SER A 269 13.93 2.83 8.19
CA SER A 269 13.63 4.26 8.30
C SER A 269 13.66 4.93 6.92
N ALA A 270 14.65 4.60 6.07
CA ALA A 270 14.69 5.09 4.70
C ALA A 270 13.44 4.65 3.89
N LEU A 271 12.99 3.41 4.01
CA LEU A 271 11.82 2.90 3.31
C LEU A 271 10.53 3.61 3.76
N ILE A 272 10.30 3.67 5.07
CA ILE A 272 9.09 4.21 5.69
C ILE A 272 8.96 5.71 5.42
N HIS A 273 10.05 6.47 5.58
CA HIS A 273 10.01 7.93 5.52
C HIS A 273 10.21 8.50 4.11
N ALA A 274 11.01 7.86 3.25
CA ALA A 274 11.27 8.42 1.93
C ALA A 274 10.24 7.97 0.89
N ALA A 275 9.87 6.67 0.90
CA ALA A 275 9.23 6.08 -0.27
C ALA A 275 7.78 5.64 -0.08
N THR A 276 7.35 5.34 1.15
CA THR A 276 6.19 4.46 1.29
C THR A 276 5.14 4.86 2.33
N MET A 277 5.41 4.71 3.63
CA MET A 277 4.35 4.79 4.63
C MET A 277 3.80 6.20 4.75
N VAL A 278 4.68 7.20 4.82
CA VAL A 278 4.23 8.59 4.89
C VAL A 278 3.67 9.11 3.57
N THR A 279 4.07 8.51 2.45
CA THR A 279 3.56 8.86 1.12
C THR A 279 2.20 8.20 0.84
N ALA A 280 1.85 7.09 1.49
CA ALA A 280 0.58 6.41 1.33
C ALA A 280 -0.64 7.30 1.67
N GLY A 281 -0.57 8.05 2.77
CA GLY A 281 -1.64 8.99 3.15
C GLY A 281 -1.82 10.10 2.11
N VAL A 282 -0.71 10.68 1.64
CA VAL A 282 -0.71 11.71 0.59
C VAL A 282 -1.23 11.14 -0.73
N TYR A 283 -0.80 9.93 -1.11
CA TYR A 283 -1.27 9.25 -2.31
C TYR A 283 -2.78 9.05 -2.30
N MET A 284 -3.34 8.59 -1.18
CA MET A 284 -4.79 8.40 -1.04
C MET A 284 -5.54 9.73 -1.20
N VAL A 285 -5.04 10.82 -0.60
CA VAL A 285 -5.62 12.17 -0.76
C VAL A 285 -5.58 12.64 -2.22
N VAL A 286 -4.44 12.45 -2.90
CA VAL A 286 -4.28 12.80 -4.33
C VAL A 286 -5.18 11.93 -5.22
N ARG A 287 -5.26 10.63 -4.96
CA ARG A 287 -6.14 9.69 -5.68
C ARG A 287 -7.60 10.12 -5.54
N CYS A 288 -8.01 10.50 -4.34
CA CYS A 288 -9.36 10.94 -4.01
C CYS A 288 -9.55 12.46 -4.20
N ASN A 289 -8.71 13.15 -4.99
CA ASN A 289 -8.76 14.61 -5.10
C ASN A 289 -10.13 15.17 -5.47
N VAL A 290 -10.93 14.41 -6.23
CA VAL A 290 -12.28 14.81 -6.65
C VAL A 290 -13.23 14.97 -5.46
N ILE A 291 -13.01 14.24 -4.36
CA ILE A 291 -13.79 14.36 -3.11
C ILE A 291 -13.46 15.67 -2.37
N TYR A 292 -12.30 16.28 -2.64
CA TYR A 292 -11.84 17.52 -2.01
C TYR A 292 -12.04 18.77 -2.88
N ARG A 293 -12.73 18.65 -4.02
CA ARG A 293 -13.07 19.76 -4.92
C ARG A 293 -14.48 20.26 -4.62
#